data_AF-A0A0Q6SSF2-F1
#
_entry.id   AF-A0A0Q6SSF2-F1
#
_cell.length_a   1.000
_cell.length_b   1.000
_cell.length_c   1.000
_cell.angle_alpha   90.00
_cell.angle_beta   90.00
_cell.angle_gamma   90.00
#
_symmetry.space_group_name_H-M   'P 1'
#
loop_
_entity.id
_entity.type
_entity.pdbx_description
1 polymer ?
#
loop_
_entity_poly.entity_id
_entity_poly.type
_entity_poly.pdbx_seq_one_letter_code
_entity_poly.pdbx_strand_id
1 'polypeptide(L)'
;MNAKGRREGASYKPLYHWQPTWPGEKGLHGKPRQDFVGIDREEFIGRIRLEIGGPMNGKWQWSGQGPHLRDRILPHQGYCDTAREASRMVEEYYHRLMRRNGLRGSKDVG
;
A
#
# COMPACT_ATOMS: atom_id res chain seq x y z
N MET A 1 -22.79 8.63 -30.02
CA MET A 1 -21.99 7.39 -29.87
C MET A 1 -20.55 7.67 -30.30
N ASN A 2 -19.61 6.86 -29.82
CA ASN A 2 -18.15 6.87 -30.05
C ASN A 2 -17.30 7.57 -28.99
N ALA A 3 -17.26 6.99 -27.79
CA ALA A 3 -16.14 7.19 -26.87
C ALA A 3 -14.93 6.39 -27.38
N LYS A 4 -13.96 7.15 -27.89
CA LYS A 4 -12.56 6.77 -28.13
C LYS A 4 -12.07 5.78 -27.08
N GLY A 5 -11.53 4.66 -27.55
CA GLY A 5 -10.89 3.64 -26.73
C GLY A 5 -9.91 4.27 -25.74
N ARG A 6 -10.26 4.16 -24.46
CA ARG A 6 -9.34 4.39 -23.36
C ARG A 6 -8.34 3.24 -23.44
N ARG A 7 -7.11 3.52 -23.89
CA ARG A 7 -6.00 2.57 -23.80
C ARG A 7 -6.00 2.06 -22.36
N GLU A 8 -6.12 0.74 -22.17
CA GLU A 8 -5.88 0.07 -20.90
C GLU A 8 -4.41 0.29 -20.55
N GLY A 9 -4.13 1.44 -19.92
CA GLY A 9 -2.80 1.80 -19.45
C GLY A 9 -2.37 0.77 -18.41
N ALA A 10 -1.16 0.23 -18.56
CA ALA A 10 -0.63 -0.85 -17.74
C ALA A 10 -0.97 -0.67 -16.25
N SER A 11 -1.59 -1.69 -15.63
CA SER A 11 -1.88 -1.65 -14.20
C SER A 11 -0.59 -1.43 -13.42
N TYR A 12 -0.60 -0.51 -12.46
CA TYR A 12 0.55 -0.21 -11.61
C TYR A 12 1.17 -1.49 -11.01
N LYS A 13 2.50 -1.56 -11.02
CA LYS A 13 3.28 -2.63 -10.38
C LYS A 13 3.97 -2.03 -9.15
N PRO A 14 3.77 -2.61 -7.94
CA PRO A 14 4.46 -2.15 -6.73
C PRO A 14 5.98 -2.12 -6.92
N LEU A 15 6.63 -1.08 -6.38
CA LEU A 15 8.08 -0.92 -6.46
C LEU A 15 8.81 -1.77 -5.42
N TYR A 16 8.14 -2.04 -4.30
CA TYR A 16 8.69 -2.74 -3.15
C TYR A 16 8.18 -4.17 -3.01
N HIS A 17 8.87 -4.94 -2.17
CA HIS A 17 8.43 -6.29 -1.83
C HIS A 17 7.26 -6.23 -0.85
N TRP A 18 6.25 -7.05 -1.11
CA TRP A 18 5.05 -7.20 -0.28
C TRP A 18 4.94 -8.63 0.17
N GLN A 19 4.86 -8.86 1.49
CA GLN A 19 4.73 -10.19 2.06
C GLN A 19 3.50 -10.30 2.96
N PRO A 20 2.90 -11.49 3.09
CA PRO A 20 1.80 -11.71 4.02
C PRO A 20 2.19 -11.31 5.44
N THR A 21 1.35 -10.54 6.12
CA THR A 21 1.59 -10.15 7.52
C THR A 21 1.47 -11.34 8.47
N TRP A 22 0.59 -12.30 8.15
CA TRP A 22 0.33 -13.49 8.96
C TRP A 22 0.47 -14.75 8.10
N PRO A 23 1.70 -15.18 7.77
CA PRO A 23 1.92 -16.37 6.95
C PRO A 23 1.32 -17.62 7.62
N GLY A 24 0.48 -18.36 6.88
CA GLY A 24 -0.17 -19.57 7.37
C GLY A 24 -1.43 -19.35 8.21
N GLU A 25 -1.76 -18.11 8.59
CA GLU A 25 -2.99 -17.83 9.32
C GLU A 25 -4.19 -17.75 8.37
N LYS A 26 -5.28 -18.41 8.76
CA LYS A 26 -6.56 -18.33 8.05
C LYS A 26 -7.40 -17.20 8.64
N GLY A 27 -7.94 -16.35 7.78
CA GLY A 27 -8.96 -15.38 8.10
C GLY A 27 -10.36 -16.01 8.15
N LEU A 28 -11.38 -15.15 8.06
CA LEU A 28 -12.77 -15.55 8.10
C LEU A 28 -13.08 -16.62 7.04
N HIS A 29 -13.85 -17.64 7.42
CA HIS A 29 -14.21 -18.78 6.57
C HIS A 29 -13.03 -19.64 6.10
N GLY A 30 -11.90 -19.63 6.80
CA GLY A 30 -10.77 -20.51 6.49
C GLY A 30 -9.94 -20.09 5.28
N LYS A 31 -10.21 -18.91 4.69
CA LYS A 31 -9.42 -18.34 3.59
C LYS A 31 -8.18 -17.61 4.13
N PRO A 32 -7.02 -17.62 3.45
CA PRO A 32 -5.87 -16.83 3.88
C PRO A 32 -6.22 -15.35 4.05
N ARG A 33 -5.64 -14.70 5.05
CA ARG A 33 -5.81 -13.26 5.24
C ARG A 33 -5.17 -12.51 4.07
N GLN A 34 -5.97 -11.66 3.42
CA GLN A 34 -5.50 -10.76 2.37
C GLN A 34 -4.93 -9.51 3.05
N ASP A 35 -3.75 -9.67 3.64
CA ASP A 35 -3.11 -8.72 4.57
C ASP A 35 -1.60 -8.77 4.40
N PHE A 36 -0.99 -7.67 3.98
CA PHE A 36 0.39 -7.63 3.52
C PHE A 36 1.13 -6.41 4.07
N VAL A 37 2.42 -6.59 4.38
CA VAL A 37 3.34 -5.51 4.73
C VAL A 37 4.32 -5.26 3.59
N GLY A 38 4.57 -3.99 3.30
CA GLY A 38 5.58 -3.54 2.36
C GLY A 38 6.91 -3.35 3.06
N ILE A 39 8.00 -3.75 2.40
CA ILE A 39 9.36 -3.68 2.95
C ILE A 39 10.30 -2.99 1.97
N ASP A 40 11.05 -2.01 2.46
CA ASP A 40 12.21 -1.41 1.81
C ASP A 40 13.48 -1.85 2.54
N ARG A 41 14.18 -2.86 1.98
CA ARG A 41 15.33 -3.53 2.62
C ARG A 41 14.94 -4.14 3.97
N GLU A 42 15.16 -3.43 5.06
CA GLU A 42 14.82 -3.85 6.43
C GLU A 42 13.71 -3.00 7.05
N GLU A 43 13.27 -1.94 6.35
CA GLU A 43 12.31 -0.98 6.87
C GLU A 43 10.89 -1.33 6.42
N PHE A 44 9.94 -1.31 7.36
CA PHE A 44 8.51 -1.44 7.03
C PHE A 44 7.97 -0.12 6.48
N ILE A 45 7.54 -0.13 5.22
CA ILE A 45 6.99 1.06 4.57
C ILE A 45 5.49 1.22 4.78
N GLY A 46 4.79 0.15 5.20
CA GLY A 46 3.37 0.19 5.52
C GLY A 46 2.68 -1.16 5.35
N ARG A 47 1.35 -1.14 5.43
CA ARG A 47 0.47 -2.32 5.38
C ARG A 47 -0.73 -2.06 4.48
N ILE A 48 -1.16 -3.11 3.79
CA ILE A 48 -2.44 -3.14 3.06
C ILE A 48 -3.28 -4.33 3.51
N ARG A 49 -4.59 -4.15 3.62
CA ARG A 49 -5.52 -5.22 4.02
C ARG A 49 -6.84 -5.10 3.28
N LEU A 50 -7.37 -6.23 2.81
CA LEU A 50 -8.74 -6.31 2.32
C LEU A 50 -9.72 -6.29 3.50
N GLU A 51 -10.62 -5.33 3.51
CA GLU A 51 -11.72 -5.30 4.46
C GLU A 51 -12.79 -6.33 4.07
N ILE A 52 -13.12 -7.21 5.00
CA ILE A 52 -14.05 -8.33 4.81
C ILE A 52 -15.38 -8.14 5.58
N GLY A 53 -15.59 -6.94 6.13
CA GLY A 53 -16.80 -6.59 6.88
C GLY A 53 -16.96 -5.08 7.02
N GLY A 54 -18.12 -4.67 7.54
CA GLY A 54 -18.45 -3.26 7.76
C GLY A 54 -18.65 -2.43 6.49
N PRO A 55 -18.74 -1.09 6.61
CA PRO A 55 -19.07 -0.21 5.49
C PRO A 55 -18.05 -0.19 4.34
N MET A 56 -16.80 -0.57 4.62
CA MET A 56 -15.71 -0.62 3.65
C MET A 56 -15.46 -2.04 3.11
N ASN A 57 -16.38 -2.98 3.34
CA ASN A 57 -16.27 -4.34 2.85
C ASN A 57 -15.95 -4.39 1.35
N GLY A 58 -14.94 -5.17 0.98
CA GLY A 58 -14.43 -5.29 -0.39
C GLY A 58 -13.40 -4.24 -0.79
N LYS A 59 -13.13 -3.22 0.05
CA LYS A 59 -12.08 -2.23 -0.20
C LYS A 59 -10.76 -2.65 0.45
N TRP A 60 -9.65 -2.20 -0.14
CA TRP A 60 -8.32 -2.34 0.43
C TRP A 60 -7.98 -1.13 1.28
N GLN A 61 -7.84 -1.34 2.59
CA GLN A 61 -7.24 -0.35 3.46
C GLN A 61 -5.73 -0.28 3.19
N TRP A 62 -5.19 0.93 3.12
CA TRP A 62 -3.74 1.19 3.16
C TRP A 62 -3.39 1.96 4.41
N SER A 63 -2.20 1.70 4.96
CA SER A 63 -1.62 2.40 6.10
C SER A 63 -0.14 2.60 5.83
N GLY A 64 0.24 3.85 5.58
CA GLY A 64 1.61 4.27 5.32
C GLY A 64 2.44 4.34 6.60
N GLN A 65 3.64 3.80 6.54
CA GLN A 65 4.63 3.79 7.61
C GLN A 65 6.00 4.22 7.05
N GLY A 66 7.05 3.96 7.81
CA GLY A 66 8.42 4.40 7.59
C GLY A 66 9.09 4.59 8.95
N PRO A 67 10.39 4.92 8.95
CA PRO A 67 11.20 4.93 10.15
C PRO A 67 10.67 5.93 11.19
N HIS A 68 11.19 5.84 12.41
CA HIS A 68 10.89 6.84 13.43
C HIS A 68 11.54 8.18 13.04
N LEU A 69 10.71 9.07 12.47
CA LEU A 69 11.12 10.37 11.97
C LEU A 69 10.41 11.48 12.73
N ARG A 70 11.05 12.66 12.76
CA ARG A 70 10.55 13.86 13.46
C ARG A 70 9.24 14.36 12.85
N ASP A 71 9.18 14.42 11.52
CA ASP A 71 8.00 14.89 10.80
C ASP A 71 7.17 13.72 10.28
N ARG A 72 5.86 13.74 10.57
CA ARG A 72 4.86 12.84 9.97
C ARG A 72 3.97 13.61 8.99
N ILE A 73 3.39 12.89 8.04
CA ILE A 73 2.51 13.46 7.01
C ILE A 73 1.11 12.88 7.20
N LEU A 74 0.07 13.69 6.96
CA LEU A 74 -1.31 13.23 6.85
C LEU A 74 -1.82 13.47 5.41
N PRO A 75 -2.76 12.66 4.92
CA PRO A 75 -3.23 11.41 5.51
C PRO A 75 -2.17 10.30 5.40
N HIS A 76 -2.10 9.44 6.41
CA HIS A 76 -1.25 8.24 6.42
C HIS A 76 -2.05 6.94 6.24
N GLN A 77 -3.36 7.03 6.01
CA GLN A 77 -4.22 5.87 5.77
C GLN A 77 -5.41 6.23 4.89
N GLY A 78 -6.02 5.22 4.27
CA GLY A 78 -7.22 5.37 3.46
C GLY A 78 -7.68 4.03 2.87
N TYR A 79 -8.57 4.10 1.89
CA TYR A 79 -9.14 2.93 1.21
C TYR A 79 -9.04 3.07 -0.31
N CYS A 80 -8.78 1.95 -0.99
CA CYS A 80 -8.71 1.85 -2.45
C CYS A 80 -9.51 0.63 -2.93
N ASP A 81 -9.75 0.54 -4.24
CA ASP A 81 -10.51 -0.57 -4.83
C ASP A 81 -9.65 -1.82 -5.01
N THR A 82 -8.33 -1.65 -5.14
CA THR A 82 -7.42 -2.75 -5.43
C THR A 82 -6.20 -2.76 -4.50
N ALA A 83 -5.64 -3.97 -4.29
CA ALA A 83 -4.37 -4.14 -3.57
C ALA A 83 -3.24 -3.32 -4.19
N ARG A 84 -3.19 -3.26 -5.53
CA ARG A 84 -2.13 -2.53 -6.27
C ARG A 84 -2.20 -1.03 -6.02
N GLU A 85 -3.39 -0.45 -6.03
CA GLU A 85 -3.57 0.96 -5.67
C GLU A 85 -3.26 1.21 -4.20
N ALA A 86 -3.69 0.32 -3.30
CA ALA A 86 -3.35 0.42 -1.88
C ALA A 86 -1.82 0.38 -1.67
N SER A 87 -1.11 -0.52 -2.37
CA SER A 87 0.36 -0.56 -2.38
C SER A 87 0.94 0.76 -2.86
N ARG A 88 0.44 1.27 -4.00
CA ARG A 88 0.87 2.56 -4.56
C ARG A 88 0.75 3.70 -3.54
N MET A 89 -0.38 3.78 -2.83
CA MET A 89 -0.61 4.82 -1.83
C MET A 89 0.37 4.73 -0.66
N VAL A 90 0.72 3.52 -0.19
CA VAL A 90 1.76 3.32 0.83
C VAL A 90 3.12 3.79 0.32
N GLU A 91 3.49 3.41 -0.90
CA GLU A 91 4.79 3.75 -1.49
C GLU A 91 4.93 5.26 -1.72
N GLU A 92 3.90 5.92 -2.28
CA GLU A 92 3.87 7.38 -2.45
C GLU A 92 3.89 8.11 -1.11
N TYR A 93 3.21 7.59 -0.08
CA TYR A 93 3.30 8.13 1.26
C TYR A 93 4.73 8.01 1.83
N TYR A 94 5.32 6.82 1.76
CA TYR A 94 6.67 6.55 2.27
C TYR A 94 7.72 7.47 1.61
N HIS A 95 7.68 7.61 0.28
CA HIS A 95 8.57 8.52 -0.44
C HIS A 95 8.37 9.97 -0.02
N ARG A 96 7.13 10.46 0.13
CA ARG A 96 6.89 11.82 0.62
C ARG A 96 7.40 12.01 2.06
N LEU A 97 7.18 11.03 2.93
CA LEU A 97 7.64 11.04 4.31
C LEU A 97 9.17 11.12 4.38
N MET A 98 9.87 10.27 3.63
CA MET A 98 11.32 10.25 3.54
C MET A 98 11.85 11.59 2.99
N ARG A 99 11.29 12.07 1.87
CA ARG A 99 11.68 13.35 1.27
C ARG A 99 11.53 14.54 2.20
N ARG A 100 10.43 14.60 2.96
CA ARG A 100 10.18 15.66 3.96
C ARG A 100 11.22 15.68 5.07
N ASN A 101 11.77 14.52 5.42
CA ASN A 101 12.80 14.39 6.44
C ASN A 101 14.23 14.39 5.86
N GLY A 102 14.42 14.79 4.59
CA GLY A 102 15.74 14.86 3.95
C GLY A 102 16.33 13.49 3.57
N LEU A 103 15.52 12.44 3.57
CA LEU A 103 15.91 11.06 3.25
C LEU A 103 15.29 10.60 1.92
N ARG A 104 15.59 9.38 1.51
CA ARG A 104 15.01 8.71 0.33
C ARG A 104 14.79 7.22 0.59
N GLY A 105 13.71 6.67 0.04
CA GLY A 105 13.53 5.23 -0.08
C GLY A 105 14.44 4.65 -1.17
N SER A 106 14.75 3.35 -1.10
CA SER A 106 15.67 2.72 -2.08
C SER A 106 15.15 2.67 -3.52
N LYS A 107 13.84 2.90 -3.72
CA LYS A 107 13.17 2.95 -5.03
C LYS A 107 12.65 4.35 -5.38
N ASP A 108 12.94 5.36 -4.56
CA ASP A 108 12.57 6.76 -4.84
C ASP A 108 13.54 7.34 -5.88
N VAL A 109 13.31 7.03 -7.16
CA VAL A 109 14.02 7.63 -8.28
C VAL A 109 13.44 9.02 -8.54
N GLY A 110 14.28 10.04 -8.32
CA GLY A 110 13.91 11.46 -8.29
C GLY A 110 13.36 12.02 -9.59
#